data_AF-A0AAN6LUC3-F1
#
_entry.id   AF-A0AAN6LUC3-F1
#
_cell.length_a   1.000
_cell.length_b   1.000
_cell.length_c   1.000
_cell.angle_alpha   90.00
_cell.angle_beta   90.00
_cell.angle_gamma   90.00
#
_symmetry.space_group_name_H-M   'P 1'
#
loop_
_entity.id
_entity.type
_entity.pdbx_description
1 polymer ?
#
loop_
_entity_poly.entity_id
_entity_poly.type
_entity_poly.pdbx_seq_one_letter_code
_entity_poly.pdbx_strand_id
1 'polypeptide(L)'
;MSKRTRVTIALAFAASTNNAQRAVNYAEPPDLSNDDVGTLEIEQAQNKRRKIDPLAPASALVSSVPKKQRKASKGKKLDETKFEFLKLPGEIRNRIYGYAFTSELPINIMRDQGDPSEGRDVQFFTGKTFRHLTQKQKQKQKKQKDIAWHFLGVCKQIHKEATPLMYQYNLFKICFHETLMGFIDQYPMHISNLRQLNAWLRIDKKRGLSSDVRGILDNPGLANLEKLDIVVETKEKTLEGAAQKFYDVARVWIKRIGQREDDQYAALKILHVRNVVLFHSSRNIWVGPEWNGPFMEALKDIMAEDYGHLEPGIESQA
;
A
#
# COMPACT_ATOMS: atom_id res chain seq x y z
N MET A 1 24.29 6.38 -61.25
CA MET A 1 23.78 4.99 -61.16
C MET A 1 22.94 4.88 -59.89
N SER A 2 21.62 4.89 -60.09
CA SER A 2 20.58 4.89 -59.04
C SER A 2 20.40 3.48 -58.48
N LYS A 3 20.52 3.30 -57.15
CA LYS A 3 20.19 2.05 -56.48
C LYS A 3 18.99 2.26 -55.55
N ARG A 4 17.95 1.53 -55.93
CA ARG A 4 16.57 1.53 -55.46
C ARG A 4 16.43 1.21 -53.97
N THR A 5 15.60 2.02 -53.33
CA THR A 5 14.84 1.78 -52.10
C THR A 5 14.07 0.47 -52.18
N ARG A 6 14.17 -0.38 -51.15
CA ARG A 6 13.21 -1.45 -50.89
C ARG A 6 12.56 -1.18 -49.53
N VAL A 7 11.31 -0.74 -49.61
CA VAL A 7 10.36 -0.71 -48.50
C VAL A 7 9.76 -2.11 -48.42
N THR A 8 9.93 -2.77 -47.26
CA THR A 8 9.23 -4.01 -46.96
C THR A 8 8.31 -3.74 -45.77
N ILE A 9 7.03 -3.55 -46.08
CA ILE A 9 5.93 -3.55 -45.11
C ILE A 9 5.58 -5.01 -44.87
N ALA A 10 5.78 -5.50 -43.65
CA ALA A 10 5.24 -6.78 -43.20
C ALA A 10 4.31 -6.52 -42.01
N LEU A 11 3.01 -6.58 -42.32
CA LEU A 11 1.90 -6.64 -41.41
C LEU A 11 1.78 -8.04 -40.79
N ALA A 12 1.21 -8.07 -39.58
CA ALA A 12 0.60 -9.19 -38.88
C ALA A 12 1.52 -10.19 -38.17
N PHE A 13 1.55 -10.11 -36.84
CA PHE A 13 1.27 -11.26 -35.98
C PHE A 13 0.46 -10.80 -34.77
N ALA A 14 -0.84 -11.11 -34.79
CA ALA A 14 -1.70 -11.06 -33.62
C ALA A 14 -1.35 -12.25 -32.71
N ALA A 15 -0.53 -12.00 -31.69
CA ALA A 15 -0.39 -12.92 -30.57
C ALA A 15 -1.43 -12.53 -29.51
N SER A 16 -2.64 -13.07 -29.66
CA SER A 16 -3.67 -13.06 -28.62
C SER A 16 -3.22 -13.96 -27.48
N THR A 17 -2.51 -13.41 -26.51
CA THR A 17 -2.30 -14.07 -25.23
C THR A 17 -3.59 -14.03 -24.45
N ASN A 18 -4.31 -15.16 -24.46
CA ASN A 18 -5.39 -15.48 -23.53
C ASN A 18 -4.86 -15.39 -22.09
N ASN A 19 -4.88 -14.20 -21.50
CA ASN A 19 -4.98 -14.07 -20.06
C ASN A 19 -6.42 -14.45 -19.72
N ALA A 20 -6.60 -15.70 -19.32
CA ALA A 20 -7.82 -16.17 -18.69
C ALA A 20 -8.10 -15.28 -17.49
N GLN A 21 -8.98 -14.29 -17.68
CA GLN A 21 -9.71 -13.67 -16.60
C GLN A 21 -10.43 -14.79 -15.87
N ARG A 22 -9.84 -15.28 -14.77
CA ARG A 22 -10.63 -15.95 -13.75
C ARG A 22 -11.57 -14.88 -13.22
N ALA A 23 -12.78 -14.85 -13.77
CA ALA A 23 -13.90 -14.17 -13.17
C ALA A 23 -14.02 -14.73 -11.76
N VAL A 24 -13.55 -13.97 -10.78
CA VAL A 24 -13.91 -14.18 -9.39
C VAL A 24 -15.39 -13.82 -9.35
N ASN A 25 -16.25 -14.82 -9.49
CA ASN A 25 -17.67 -14.68 -9.19
C ASN A 25 -17.74 -14.31 -7.71
N TYR A 26 -17.86 -13.01 -7.43
CA TYR A 26 -18.36 -12.56 -6.16
C TYR A 26 -19.82 -13.00 -6.11
N ALA A 27 -20.07 -14.09 -5.38
CA ALA A 27 -21.42 -14.36 -4.91
C ALA A 27 -21.92 -13.08 -4.23
N GLU A 28 -23.05 -12.56 -4.69
CA GLU A 28 -23.75 -11.50 -3.98
C GLU A 28 -23.87 -11.91 -2.52
N PRO A 29 -23.56 -11.02 -1.56
CA PRO A 29 -23.71 -11.35 -0.15
C PRO A 29 -25.16 -11.79 0.08
N PRO A 30 -25.41 -12.91 0.76
CA PRO A 30 -26.77 -13.36 1.00
C PRO A 30 -27.55 -12.24 1.70
N ASP A 31 -28.75 -11.95 1.18
CA ASP A 31 -29.70 -11.08 1.87
C ASP A 31 -30.02 -11.72 3.22
N LEU A 32 -29.39 -11.18 4.27
CA LEU A 32 -29.68 -11.56 5.64
C LEU A 32 -31.02 -10.92 6.02
N SER A 33 -32.10 -11.67 5.81
CA SER A 33 -33.38 -11.42 6.46
C SER A 33 -33.19 -11.46 7.98
N ASN A 34 -33.75 -10.47 8.68
CA ASN A 34 -33.55 -10.22 10.12
C ASN A 34 -34.20 -11.24 11.07
N ASP A 35 -34.65 -12.39 10.58
CA ASP A 35 -35.44 -13.34 11.36
C ASP A 35 -34.75 -14.71 11.42
N ASP A 36 -33.72 -14.84 12.25
CA ASP A 36 -33.44 -16.10 12.98
C ASP A 36 -32.30 -15.92 13.99
N VAL A 37 -32.66 -15.67 15.25
CA VAL A 37 -31.72 -15.77 16.38
C VAL A 37 -31.75 -17.21 16.88
N GLY A 38 -31.06 -18.09 16.14
CA GLY A 38 -30.74 -19.44 16.58
C GLY A 38 -29.56 -19.45 17.53
N THR A 39 -29.79 -19.81 18.79
CA THR A 39 -28.74 -20.08 19.80
C THR A 39 -27.86 -21.24 19.34
N LEU A 40 -26.65 -20.94 18.84
CA LEU A 40 -25.62 -21.94 18.56
C LEU A 40 -24.82 -22.22 19.84
N GLU A 41 -24.98 -23.44 20.36
CA GLU A 41 -24.11 -24.03 21.38
C GLU A 41 -22.68 -24.15 20.84
N ILE A 42 -21.75 -23.46 21.50
CA ILE A 42 -20.32 -23.59 21.22
C ILE A 42 -19.79 -24.76 22.08
N GLU A 43 -19.66 -25.94 21.47
CA GLU A 43 -18.88 -27.05 22.02
C GLU A 43 -17.40 -26.63 22.13
N GLN A 44 -16.95 -26.42 23.36
CA GLN A 44 -15.54 -26.16 23.66
C GLN A 44 -14.75 -27.47 23.60
N ALA A 45 -13.97 -27.64 22.53
CA ALA A 45 -12.97 -28.69 22.40
C ALA A 45 -11.90 -28.55 23.51
N GLN A 46 -11.95 -29.46 24.48
CA GLN A 46 -10.98 -29.57 25.57
C GLN A 46 -9.66 -30.15 25.07
N ASN A 47 -8.69 -29.27 24.80
CA ASN A 47 -7.30 -29.66 24.56
C ASN A 47 -6.65 -30.19 25.85
N LYS A 48 -6.63 -31.51 26.02
CA LYS A 48 -5.88 -32.22 27.07
C LYS A 48 -4.37 -32.07 26.90
N ARG A 49 -3.77 -31.03 27.47
CA ARG A 49 -2.31 -30.99 27.73
C ARG A 49 -1.99 -31.91 28.91
N ARG A 50 -1.30 -33.03 28.63
CA ARG A 50 -0.67 -33.88 29.65
C ARG A 50 0.44 -33.08 30.33
N LYS A 51 0.27 -32.81 31.64
CA LYS A 51 1.35 -32.37 32.53
C LYS A 51 2.16 -33.58 32.94
N ILE A 52 3.48 -33.47 32.84
CA ILE A 52 4.44 -34.40 33.43
C ILE A 52 4.78 -33.82 34.80
N ASP A 53 4.51 -34.58 35.85
CA ASP A 53 4.84 -34.24 37.23
C ASP A 53 6.33 -34.48 37.49
N PRO A 54 7.04 -33.54 38.13
CA PRO A 54 8.26 -33.85 38.86
C PRO A 54 7.89 -34.22 40.31
N LEU A 55 8.41 -35.36 40.76
CA LEU A 55 8.33 -35.84 42.14
C LEU A 55 8.79 -34.77 43.13
N ALA A 56 7.98 -34.59 44.18
CA ALA A 56 8.33 -33.88 45.40
C ALA A 56 9.42 -34.61 46.20
N PRO A 57 10.04 -33.90 47.14
CA PRO A 57 10.04 -34.44 48.50
C PRO A 57 9.45 -33.48 49.53
N ALA A 58 8.91 -34.14 50.56
CA ALA A 58 8.19 -33.64 51.71
C ALA A 58 8.90 -32.55 52.52
N SER A 59 8.11 -31.62 53.06
CA SER A 59 8.02 -31.30 54.50
C SER A 59 7.66 -29.84 54.71
N ALA A 60 6.50 -29.61 55.36
CA ALA A 60 6.31 -28.68 56.48
C ALA A 60 4.82 -28.34 56.59
N LEU A 61 4.15 -29.05 57.51
CA LEU A 61 2.83 -28.71 58.03
C LEU A 61 2.95 -27.39 58.82
N VAL A 62 2.46 -26.29 58.25
CA VAL A 62 2.14 -25.07 59.00
C VAL A 62 0.66 -24.79 58.80
N SER A 63 -0.10 -25.04 59.87
CA SER A 63 -1.55 -24.79 59.97
C SER A 63 -1.81 -23.29 59.93
N SER A 64 -2.21 -22.79 58.76
CA SER A 64 -2.66 -21.40 58.60
C SER A 64 -4.15 -21.29 58.97
N VAL A 65 -4.42 -20.46 59.98
CA VAL A 65 -5.75 -20.11 60.47
C VAL A 65 -6.58 -19.46 59.35
N PRO A 66 -7.84 -19.89 59.11
CA PRO A 66 -8.69 -19.30 58.07
C PRO A 66 -9.07 -17.86 58.42
N LYS A 67 -8.38 -16.89 57.80
CA LYS A 67 -8.76 -15.48 57.85
C LYS A 67 -10.09 -15.30 57.12
N LYS A 68 -11.15 -15.07 57.90
CA LYS A 68 -12.52 -14.73 57.49
C LYS A 68 -12.49 -13.51 56.55
N GLN A 69 -12.43 -13.77 55.24
CA GLN A 69 -12.47 -12.73 54.22
C GLN A 69 -13.80 -11.99 54.32
N ARG A 70 -13.75 -10.73 54.77
CA ARG A 70 -14.90 -9.83 54.76
C ARG A 70 -15.32 -9.68 53.30
N LYS A 71 -16.49 -10.23 52.94
CA LYS A 71 -17.13 -10.02 51.65
C LYS A 71 -17.27 -8.51 51.45
N ALA A 72 -16.41 -7.93 50.62
CA ALA A 72 -16.58 -6.55 50.16
C ALA A 72 -17.98 -6.45 49.55
N SER A 73 -18.75 -5.47 50.02
CA SER A 73 -20.07 -5.15 49.48
C SER A 73 -19.93 -5.01 47.96
N LYS A 74 -20.70 -5.82 47.22
CA LYS A 74 -20.84 -5.67 45.77
C LYS A 74 -21.35 -4.25 45.52
N GLY A 75 -20.44 -3.34 45.19
CA GLY A 75 -20.80 -2.00 44.75
C GLY A 75 -21.79 -2.13 43.61
N LYS A 76 -22.88 -1.36 43.67
CA LYS A 76 -23.81 -1.21 42.55
C LYS A 76 -22.95 -0.91 41.31
N LYS A 77 -22.99 -1.81 40.33
CA LYS A 77 -22.45 -1.52 39.01
C LYS A 77 -23.21 -0.29 38.56
N LEU A 78 -22.52 0.85 38.43
CA LEU A 78 -23.04 1.97 37.68
C LEU A 78 -23.45 1.39 36.33
N ASP A 79 -24.72 1.54 35.96
CA ASP A 79 -25.17 1.14 34.65
C ASP A 79 -24.31 1.88 33.64
N GLU A 80 -23.39 1.16 32.99
CA GLU A 80 -22.53 1.70 31.95
C GLU A 80 -23.45 2.09 30.80
N THR A 81 -23.87 3.35 30.79
CA THR A 81 -24.64 3.93 29.70
C THR A 81 -23.81 3.75 28.43
N LYS A 82 -24.32 2.94 27.49
CA LYS A 82 -23.64 2.67 26.22
C LYS A 82 -23.43 4.00 25.51
N PHE A 83 -22.18 4.27 25.13
CA PHE A 83 -21.84 5.46 24.37
C PHE A 83 -22.37 5.35 22.94
N GLU A 84 -23.33 6.20 22.59
CA GLU A 84 -23.99 6.17 21.28
C GLU A 84 -23.19 6.98 20.24
N PHE A 85 -22.08 6.40 19.78
CA PHE A 85 -21.14 7.06 18.85
C PHE A 85 -21.80 7.69 17.62
N LEU A 86 -22.83 7.03 17.04
CA LEU A 86 -23.51 7.52 15.84
C LEU A 86 -24.44 8.72 16.10
N LYS A 87 -24.82 9.00 17.36
CA LYS A 87 -25.59 10.19 17.72
C LYS A 87 -24.73 11.45 17.86
N LEU A 88 -23.41 11.31 17.82
CA LEU A 88 -22.50 12.46 17.78
C LEU A 88 -22.68 13.23 16.47
N PRO A 89 -22.55 14.57 16.45
CA PRO A 89 -22.49 15.35 15.21
C PRO A 89 -21.36 14.86 14.29
N GLY A 90 -21.57 14.95 12.97
CA GLY A 90 -20.61 14.49 11.96
C GLY A 90 -19.22 15.12 12.12
N GLU A 91 -19.14 16.38 12.51
CA GLU A 91 -17.86 17.07 12.79
C GLU A 91 -17.07 16.40 13.92
N ILE A 92 -17.74 16.00 15.00
CA ILE A 92 -17.11 15.32 16.12
C ILE A 92 -16.65 13.93 15.69
N ARG A 93 -17.46 13.21 14.91
CA ARG A 93 -17.07 11.92 14.33
C ARG A 93 -15.84 12.06 13.44
N ASN A 94 -15.80 13.05 12.55
CA ASN A 94 -14.65 13.33 11.69
C ASN A 94 -13.38 13.67 12.48
N ARG A 95 -13.48 14.41 13.58
CA ARG A 95 -12.35 14.64 14.49
C ARG A 95 -11.87 13.34 15.14
N ILE A 96 -12.79 12.49 15.56
CA ILE A 96 -12.45 11.17 16.13
C ILE A 96 -11.81 10.28 15.07
N TYR A 97 -12.32 10.27 13.84
CA TYR A 97 -11.71 9.54 12.71
C TYR A 97 -10.33 10.06 12.38
N GLY A 98 -10.17 11.38 12.29
CA GLY A 98 -8.87 12.02 12.06
C GLY A 98 -7.85 11.61 13.12
N TYR A 99 -8.26 11.59 14.40
CA TYR A 99 -7.42 11.04 15.46
C TYR A 99 -7.16 9.54 15.23
N ALA A 100 -8.19 8.71 15.04
CA ALA A 100 -8.09 7.26 15.01
C ALA A 100 -7.34 6.67 13.80
N PHE A 101 -7.41 7.35 12.65
CA PHE A 101 -6.93 6.82 11.37
C PHE A 101 -5.71 7.54 10.81
N THR A 102 -5.32 8.70 11.33
CA THR A 102 -4.11 9.38 10.86
C THR A 102 -2.88 8.89 11.63
N SER A 103 -1.86 8.47 10.90
CA SER A 103 -0.56 8.06 11.40
C SER A 103 0.52 8.98 10.86
N GLU A 104 1.42 9.42 11.74
CA GLU A 104 2.63 10.13 11.35
C GLU A 104 3.63 9.23 10.60
N LEU A 105 3.49 7.92 10.76
CA LEU A 105 4.31 6.95 10.03
C LEU A 105 3.65 6.45 8.75
N PRO A 106 4.48 6.07 7.76
CA PRO A 106 4.00 5.34 6.61
C PRO A 106 3.32 4.03 7.00
N ILE A 107 2.14 3.76 6.42
CA ILE A 107 1.45 2.48 6.49
C ILE A 107 2.12 1.55 5.49
N ASN A 108 2.74 0.46 5.95
CA ASN A 108 3.41 -0.47 5.05
C ASN A 108 2.40 -1.48 4.53
N ILE A 109 2.31 -1.61 3.21
CA ILE A 109 1.52 -2.66 2.56
C ILE A 109 2.51 -3.68 2.03
N MET A 110 2.32 -4.93 2.43
CA MET A 110 3.17 -6.05 2.00
C MET A 110 2.28 -7.21 1.57
N ARG A 111 2.73 -7.93 0.55
CA ARG A 111 2.14 -9.22 0.21
C ARG A 111 2.42 -10.17 1.37
N ASP A 112 1.39 -10.80 1.91
CA ASP A 112 1.63 -11.91 2.82
C ASP A 112 2.17 -13.08 2.00
N GLN A 113 3.23 -13.73 2.50
CA GLN A 113 3.72 -14.98 1.92
C GLN A 113 2.94 -16.19 2.48
N GLY A 114 1.87 -15.93 3.22
CA GLY A 114 0.95 -16.92 3.78
C GLY A 114 0.33 -17.85 2.74
N ASP A 115 -0.39 -18.86 3.26
CA ASP A 115 -0.98 -19.94 2.46
C ASP A 115 -1.87 -19.36 1.34
N PRO A 116 -1.59 -19.68 0.06
CA PRO A 116 -2.42 -19.28 -1.08
C PRO A 116 -3.91 -19.59 -0.93
N SER A 117 -4.27 -20.51 -0.03
CA SER A 117 -5.65 -20.90 0.26
C SER A 117 -6.51 -19.81 0.92
N GLU A 118 -5.91 -18.81 1.59
CA GLU A 118 -6.67 -17.77 2.31
C GLU A 118 -7.25 -16.67 1.40
N GLY A 119 -6.94 -16.68 0.10
CA GLY A 119 -7.59 -15.83 -0.90
C GLY A 119 -7.35 -14.32 -0.75
N ARG A 120 -6.47 -13.88 0.16
CA ARG A 120 -6.05 -12.49 0.30
C ARG A 120 -4.57 -12.36 -0.05
N ASP A 121 -4.29 -11.78 -1.21
CA ASP A 121 -2.91 -11.56 -1.66
C ASP A 121 -2.22 -10.41 -0.90
N VAL A 122 -2.97 -9.41 -0.43
CA VAL A 122 -2.38 -8.20 0.18
C VAL A 122 -2.94 -7.94 1.58
N GLN A 123 -2.03 -7.69 2.53
CA GLN A 123 -2.38 -7.33 3.90
C GLN A 123 -1.79 -5.96 4.27
N PHE A 124 -2.55 -5.21 5.08
CA PHE A 124 -2.10 -3.96 5.66
C PHE A 124 -1.26 -4.23 6.90
N PHE A 125 -0.01 -3.79 6.90
CA PHE A 125 0.86 -3.88 8.07
C PHE A 125 1.09 -2.49 8.66
N THR A 126 0.29 -2.13 9.66
CA THR A 126 0.67 -1.07 10.60
C THR A 126 1.58 -1.65 11.66
N GLY A 127 2.82 -1.87 11.26
CA GLY A 127 3.93 -2.16 12.15
C GLY A 127 4.45 -3.60 12.14
N LYS A 128 5.63 -3.72 12.76
CA LYS A 128 6.17 -4.94 13.40
C LYS A 128 6.76 -6.05 12.51
N THR A 129 7.35 -5.76 11.34
CA THR A 129 8.43 -6.63 10.82
C THR A 129 9.71 -6.42 11.65
N PHE A 130 9.69 -6.95 12.88
CA PHE A 130 10.61 -6.63 13.96
C PHE A 130 12.01 -7.24 13.89
N ARG A 131 12.31 -8.03 12.86
CA ARG A 131 13.51 -8.87 12.90
C ARG A 131 14.81 -8.06 12.95
N HIS A 132 14.81 -6.79 12.52
CA HIS A 132 16.03 -5.98 12.43
C HIS A 132 15.95 -4.56 13.03
N LEU A 133 14.92 -4.24 13.81
CA LEU A 133 14.84 -2.90 14.42
C LEU A 133 15.75 -2.78 15.65
N THR A 134 16.51 -1.71 15.71
CA THR A 134 17.30 -1.33 16.89
C THR A 134 16.38 -1.07 18.09
N GLN A 135 16.89 -1.18 19.32
CA GLN A 135 16.10 -0.96 20.53
C GLN A 135 15.50 0.46 20.58
N LYS A 136 16.22 1.47 20.07
CA LYS A 136 15.76 2.86 19.93
C LYS A 136 14.57 2.97 18.96
N GLN A 137 14.62 2.28 17.82
CA GLN A 137 13.51 2.22 16.87
C GLN A 137 12.29 1.50 17.45
N LYS A 138 12.49 0.40 18.19
CA LYS A 138 11.40 -0.30 18.91
C LYS A 138 10.73 0.61 19.95
N GLN A 139 11.51 1.41 20.71
CA GLN A 139 10.95 2.38 21.65
C GLN A 139 10.19 3.50 20.94
N LYS A 140 10.70 4.03 19.83
CA LYS A 140 9.99 5.05 19.03
C LYS A 140 8.66 4.51 18.51
N GLN A 141 8.65 3.26 18.02
CA GLN A 141 7.42 2.59 17.58
C GLN A 141 6.43 2.29 18.71
N LYS A 142 6.89 1.89 19.90
CA LYS A 142 6.00 1.69 21.06
C LYS A 142 5.27 2.95 21.50
N LYS A 143 5.88 4.13 21.27
CA LYS A 143 5.26 5.42 21.56
C LYS A 143 4.27 5.86 20.48
N GLN A 144 4.27 5.19 19.33
CA GLN A 144 3.38 5.55 18.25
C GLN A 144 2.02 4.94 18.46
N LYS A 145 1.02 5.73 18.09
CA LYS A 145 -0.35 5.33 18.11
C LYS A 145 -0.61 4.37 16.96
N ASP A 146 -1.07 3.17 17.28
CA ASP A 146 -1.56 2.23 16.28
C ASP A 146 -2.85 2.76 15.65
N ILE A 147 -2.97 2.63 14.33
CA ILE A 147 -4.21 2.94 13.61
C ILE A 147 -5.30 1.98 14.09
N ALA A 148 -6.47 2.52 14.42
CA ALA A 148 -7.58 1.74 14.96
C ALA A 148 -8.38 1.01 13.84
N TRP A 149 -7.74 0.09 13.11
CA TRP A 149 -8.34 -0.62 11.96
C TRP A 149 -9.68 -1.27 12.26
N HIS A 150 -9.81 -1.87 13.45
CA HIS A 150 -11.04 -2.53 13.90
C HIS A 150 -12.24 -1.59 13.88
N PHE A 151 -12.02 -0.28 13.97
CA PHE A 151 -13.08 0.71 13.96
C PHE A 151 -13.77 0.83 12.59
N LEU A 152 -13.07 0.53 11.49
CA LEU A 152 -13.67 0.46 10.14
C LEU A 152 -14.62 -0.73 9.98
N GLY A 153 -14.50 -1.75 10.82
CA GLY A 153 -15.34 -2.95 10.77
C GLY A 153 -16.59 -2.89 11.65
N VAL A 154 -16.78 -1.80 12.42
CA VAL A 154 -17.89 -1.71 13.39
C VAL A 154 -19.24 -1.61 12.70
N CYS A 155 -19.40 -0.70 11.73
CA CYS A 155 -20.62 -0.60 10.94
C CYS A 155 -20.37 0.05 9.56
N LYS A 156 -21.32 -0.15 8.63
CA LYS A 156 -21.24 0.37 7.25
C LYS A 156 -21.13 1.90 7.18
N GLN A 157 -21.77 2.62 8.10
CA GLN A 157 -21.72 4.09 8.13
C GLN A 157 -20.32 4.58 8.53
N ILE A 158 -19.75 4.04 9.61
CA ILE A 158 -18.39 4.37 10.05
C ILE A 158 -17.38 4.06 8.94
N HIS A 159 -17.52 2.90 8.29
CA HIS A 159 -16.68 2.53 7.16
C HIS A 159 -16.72 3.58 6.04
N LYS A 160 -17.92 4.01 5.61
CA LYS A 160 -18.09 5.00 4.55
C LYS A 160 -17.51 6.38 4.92
N GLU A 161 -17.71 6.83 6.17
CA GLU A 161 -17.23 8.14 6.62
C GLU A 161 -15.72 8.16 6.86
N ALA A 162 -15.15 7.09 7.42
CA ALA A 162 -13.76 7.07 7.86
C ALA A 162 -12.76 6.64 6.79
N THR A 163 -13.15 5.75 5.86
CA THR A 163 -12.25 5.22 4.83
C THR A 163 -11.59 6.31 3.97
N PRO A 164 -12.30 7.35 3.48
CA PRO A 164 -11.66 8.43 2.73
C PRO A 164 -10.58 9.15 3.55
N LEU A 165 -10.84 9.47 4.82
CA LEU A 165 -9.89 10.14 5.71
C LEU A 165 -8.62 9.30 5.91
N MET A 166 -8.79 7.99 6.05
CA MET A 166 -7.67 7.05 6.16
C MET A 166 -6.79 7.05 4.90
N TYR A 167 -7.36 7.04 3.70
CA TYR A 167 -6.56 7.06 2.47
C TYR A 167 -5.95 8.43 2.15
N GLN A 168 -6.63 9.51 2.56
CA GLN A 168 -6.22 10.88 2.26
C GLN A 168 -5.05 11.35 3.11
N TYR A 169 -5.07 11.09 4.42
CA TYR A 169 -4.10 11.68 5.36
C TYR A 169 -2.89 10.81 5.66
N ASN A 170 -2.85 9.57 5.16
CA ASN A 170 -1.74 8.66 5.42
C ASN A 170 -0.85 8.48 4.19
N LEU A 171 0.45 8.31 4.46
CA LEU A 171 1.42 7.87 3.47
C LEU A 171 1.42 6.35 3.39
N PHE A 172 1.08 5.79 2.23
CA PHE A 172 1.15 4.34 2.02
C PHE A 172 2.49 3.97 1.41
N LYS A 173 3.19 3.01 2.02
CA LYS A 173 4.46 2.51 1.55
C LYS A 173 4.31 1.08 1.05
N ILE A 174 4.55 0.86 -0.24
CA ILE A 174 4.44 -0.44 -0.89
C ILE A 174 5.80 -0.79 -1.49
N CYS A 175 6.41 -1.86 -0.97
CA CYS A 175 7.78 -2.21 -1.30
C CYS A 175 7.97 -2.85 -2.67
N PHE A 176 6.91 -3.27 -3.36
CA PHE A 176 7.00 -3.95 -4.64
C PHE A 176 5.79 -3.60 -5.51
N HIS A 177 6.03 -3.37 -6.80
CA HIS A 177 4.98 -3.02 -7.76
C HIS A 177 3.93 -4.13 -7.93
N GLU A 178 4.32 -5.41 -7.78
CA GLU A 178 3.38 -6.53 -7.79
C GLU A 178 2.40 -6.47 -6.60
N THR A 179 2.87 -5.99 -5.44
CA THR A 179 2.00 -5.77 -4.27
C THR A 179 1.08 -4.57 -4.48
N LEU A 180 1.57 -3.53 -5.17
CA LEU A 180 0.77 -2.35 -5.50
C LEU A 180 -0.32 -2.69 -6.52
N MET A 181 -0.04 -3.53 -7.52
CA MET A 181 -1.06 -4.06 -8.42
C MET A 181 -2.13 -4.84 -7.65
N GLY A 182 -1.73 -5.82 -6.83
CA GLY A 182 -2.70 -6.57 -6.01
C GLY A 182 -3.52 -5.67 -5.08
N PHE A 183 -2.91 -4.62 -4.54
CA PHE A 183 -3.60 -3.62 -3.72
C PHE A 183 -4.64 -2.83 -4.53
N ILE A 184 -4.29 -2.40 -5.74
CA ILE A 184 -5.21 -1.69 -6.66
C ILE A 184 -6.38 -2.57 -7.05
N ASP A 185 -6.11 -3.82 -7.43
CA ASP A 185 -7.11 -4.79 -7.85
C ASP A 185 -8.06 -5.17 -6.70
N GLN A 186 -7.54 -5.26 -5.48
CA GLN A 186 -8.32 -5.62 -4.30
C GLN A 186 -9.17 -4.44 -3.78
N TYR A 187 -8.72 -3.19 -3.95
CA TYR A 187 -9.38 -2.01 -3.39
C TYR A 187 -9.68 -0.91 -4.43
N PRO A 188 -10.28 -1.22 -5.59
CA PRO A 188 -10.41 -0.29 -6.71
C PRO A 188 -11.23 0.97 -6.33
N MET A 189 -12.26 0.81 -5.49
CA MET A 189 -13.11 1.91 -5.01
C MET A 189 -12.39 2.91 -4.10
N HIS A 190 -11.22 2.57 -3.58
CA HIS A 190 -10.50 3.40 -2.62
C HIS A 190 -9.29 4.10 -3.21
N ILE A 191 -8.84 3.69 -4.40
CA ILE A 191 -7.65 4.26 -5.05
C ILE A 191 -7.82 5.75 -5.33
N SER A 192 -9.03 6.21 -5.66
CA SER A 192 -9.33 7.64 -5.86
C SER A 192 -9.14 8.51 -4.62
N ASN A 193 -9.13 7.92 -3.42
CA ASN A 193 -8.92 8.64 -2.15
C ASN A 193 -7.43 8.69 -1.75
N LEU A 194 -6.58 7.94 -2.43
CA LEU A 194 -5.15 7.94 -2.15
C LEU A 194 -4.54 9.29 -2.54
N ARG A 195 -3.83 9.93 -1.61
CA ARG A 195 -3.09 11.18 -1.86
C ARG A 195 -1.58 11.01 -1.84
N GLN A 196 -1.09 10.13 -0.98
CA GLN A 196 0.35 9.98 -0.77
C GLN A 196 0.76 8.52 -0.90
N LEU A 197 1.62 8.24 -1.88
CA LEU A 197 2.11 6.90 -2.18
C LEU A 197 3.63 6.88 -2.23
N ASN A 198 4.22 5.88 -1.58
CA ASN A 198 5.62 5.51 -1.71
C ASN A 198 5.69 4.11 -2.29
N ALA A 199 6.13 3.98 -3.54
CA ALA A 199 6.17 2.72 -4.26
C ALA A 199 7.57 2.39 -4.75
N TRP A 200 7.95 1.12 -4.68
CA TRP A 200 9.15 0.65 -5.37
C TRP A 200 8.76 0.13 -6.75
N LEU A 201 9.22 0.82 -7.79
CA LEU A 201 8.97 0.48 -9.18
C LEU A 201 10.23 -0.12 -9.80
N ARG A 202 10.07 -1.23 -10.51
CA ARG A 202 11.16 -1.91 -11.21
C ARG A 202 11.04 -1.71 -12.71
N ILE A 203 12.12 -1.22 -13.32
CA ILE A 203 12.26 -0.94 -14.76
C ILE A 203 13.33 -1.88 -15.33
N ASP A 204 12.93 -2.99 -15.98
CA ASP A 204 13.88 -3.96 -16.54
C ASP A 204 13.93 -3.85 -18.09
N LYS A 205 15.09 -4.18 -18.70
CA LYS A 205 15.21 -4.38 -20.15
C LYS A 205 14.53 -5.66 -20.61
N LYS A 206 14.70 -6.75 -19.86
CA LYS A 206 14.33 -8.10 -20.33
C LYS A 206 12.85 -8.43 -20.18
N ARG A 207 12.17 -7.76 -19.24
CA ARG A 207 10.72 -7.93 -18.98
C ARG A 207 9.90 -6.70 -19.38
N GLY A 208 10.53 -5.69 -19.99
CA GLY A 208 9.99 -4.33 -20.06
C GLY A 208 9.94 -3.67 -18.67
N LEU A 209 9.42 -2.43 -18.58
CA LEU A 209 8.61 -2.14 -17.39
C LEU A 209 7.55 -3.23 -17.38
N SER A 210 7.40 -3.93 -16.25
CA SER A 210 6.35 -4.94 -16.16
C SER A 210 5.04 -4.28 -16.60
N SER A 211 4.26 -4.99 -17.43
CA SER A 211 2.89 -4.62 -17.77
C SER A 211 2.11 -4.11 -16.56
N ASP A 212 2.48 -4.61 -15.39
CA ASP A 212 2.06 -4.23 -14.05
C ASP A 212 2.29 -2.74 -13.75
N VAL A 213 3.49 -2.17 -13.94
CA VAL A 213 3.72 -0.73 -13.67
C VAL A 213 2.86 0.14 -14.60
N ARG A 214 2.67 -0.30 -15.85
CA ARG A 214 1.73 0.36 -16.75
C ARG A 214 0.30 0.26 -16.25
N GLY A 215 -0.16 -0.92 -15.84
CA GLY A 215 -1.48 -1.13 -15.25
C GLY A 215 -1.71 -0.28 -14.00
N ILE A 216 -0.69 -0.13 -13.14
CA ILE A 216 -0.70 0.76 -11.97
C ILE A 216 -0.97 2.19 -12.42
N LEU A 217 -0.10 2.75 -13.27
CA LEU A 217 -0.14 4.17 -13.64
C LEU A 217 -1.31 4.51 -14.57
N ASP A 218 -1.79 3.56 -15.37
CA ASP A 218 -2.99 3.73 -16.19
C ASP A 218 -4.28 3.74 -15.36
N ASN A 219 -4.24 3.40 -14.06
CA ASN A 219 -5.40 3.47 -13.19
C ASN A 219 -5.85 4.93 -12.95
N PRO A 220 -7.11 5.30 -13.27
CA PRO A 220 -7.59 6.68 -13.13
C PRO A 220 -7.64 7.16 -11.68
N GLY A 221 -7.75 6.26 -10.70
CA GLY A 221 -7.77 6.62 -9.28
C GLY A 221 -6.46 7.26 -8.80
N LEU A 222 -5.33 6.94 -9.44
CA LEU A 222 -4.03 7.55 -9.10
C LEU A 222 -3.84 8.96 -9.64
N ALA A 223 -4.79 9.48 -10.44
CA ALA A 223 -4.77 10.86 -10.90
C ALA A 223 -4.95 11.87 -9.75
N ASN A 224 -5.43 11.43 -8.58
CA ASN A 224 -5.63 12.29 -7.41
C ASN A 224 -4.43 12.29 -6.44
N LEU A 225 -3.30 11.71 -6.81
CA LEU A 225 -2.10 11.78 -5.98
C LEU A 225 -1.63 13.23 -5.83
N GLU A 226 -1.22 13.57 -4.62
CA GLU A 226 -0.53 14.82 -4.24
C GLU A 226 0.96 14.57 -4.03
N LYS A 227 1.35 13.31 -3.77
CA LYS A 227 2.73 12.89 -3.60
C LYS A 227 2.94 11.47 -4.08
N LEU A 228 3.91 11.29 -4.97
CA LEU A 228 4.36 9.98 -5.44
C LEU A 228 5.87 9.86 -5.23
N ASP A 229 6.26 9.21 -4.14
CA ASP A 229 7.65 8.79 -3.94
C ASP A 229 7.89 7.47 -4.67
N ILE A 230 8.84 7.43 -5.60
CA ILE A 230 9.26 6.19 -6.23
C ILE A 230 10.72 5.85 -5.94
N VAL A 231 10.97 4.57 -5.77
CA VAL A 231 12.31 4.00 -5.92
C VAL A 231 12.35 3.33 -7.27
N VAL A 232 13.30 3.73 -8.12
CA VAL A 232 13.45 3.18 -9.47
C VAL A 232 14.59 2.17 -9.44
N GLU A 233 14.26 0.90 -9.64
CA GLU A 233 15.27 -0.14 -9.87
C GLU A 233 15.44 -0.34 -11.38
N THR A 234 16.64 -0.14 -11.92
CA THR A 234 16.86 -0.27 -13.37
C THR A 234 18.15 -0.99 -13.76
N LYS A 235 18.08 -1.70 -14.91
CA LYS A 235 19.25 -2.29 -15.59
C LYS A 235 19.75 -1.43 -16.75
N GLU A 236 19.17 -0.24 -16.91
CA GLU A 236 19.66 0.71 -17.90
C GLU A 236 21.10 1.11 -17.61
N LYS A 237 21.88 1.29 -18.68
CA LYS A 237 23.27 1.75 -18.54
C LYS A 237 23.33 3.25 -18.23
N THR A 238 22.30 3.98 -18.61
CA THR A 238 22.18 5.43 -18.46
C THR A 238 20.87 5.78 -17.75
N LEU A 239 20.87 6.90 -17.02
CA LEU A 239 19.68 7.40 -16.32
C LEU A 239 18.62 7.89 -17.30
N GLU A 240 19.04 8.53 -18.38
CA GLU A 240 18.19 8.99 -19.48
C GLU A 240 17.35 7.85 -20.07
N GLY A 241 17.96 6.68 -20.34
CA GLY A 241 17.23 5.53 -20.84
C GLY A 241 16.20 4.98 -19.83
N ALA A 242 16.45 5.13 -18.53
CA ALA A 242 15.49 4.77 -17.49
C ALA A 242 14.35 5.80 -17.40
N ALA A 243 14.67 7.09 -17.52
CA ALA A 243 13.70 8.19 -17.54
C ALA A 243 12.77 8.07 -18.76
N GLN A 244 13.29 7.78 -19.95
CA GLN A 244 12.49 7.53 -21.15
C GLN A 244 11.50 6.39 -20.96
N LYS A 245 11.98 5.25 -20.46
CA LYS A 245 11.10 4.11 -20.21
C LYS A 245 10.03 4.41 -19.16
N PHE A 246 10.40 5.12 -18.10
CA PHE A 246 9.43 5.57 -17.12
C PHE A 246 8.39 6.49 -17.79
N TYR A 247 8.83 7.47 -18.58
CA TYR A 247 7.95 8.38 -19.31
C TYR A 247 6.97 7.63 -20.21
N ASP A 248 7.45 6.68 -21.02
CA ASP A 248 6.62 5.91 -21.95
C ASP A 248 5.44 5.20 -21.25
N VAL A 249 5.66 4.75 -20.02
CA VAL A 249 4.67 4.05 -19.21
C VAL A 249 3.82 5.00 -18.37
N ALA A 250 4.42 6.06 -17.85
CA ALA A 250 3.74 7.05 -17.00
C ALA A 250 3.01 8.12 -17.80
N ARG A 251 3.14 8.16 -19.13
CA ARG A 251 2.63 9.24 -20.00
C ARG A 251 1.15 9.55 -19.79
N VAL A 252 0.31 8.52 -19.63
CA VAL A 252 -1.13 8.70 -19.40
C VAL A 252 -1.39 9.33 -18.03
N TRP A 253 -0.70 8.86 -16.99
CA TRP A 253 -0.77 9.41 -15.65
C TRP A 253 -0.29 10.87 -15.59
N ILE A 254 0.86 11.16 -16.22
CA ILE A 254 1.43 12.52 -16.34
C ILE A 254 0.42 13.47 -16.97
N LYS A 255 -0.19 13.08 -18.10
CA LYS A 255 -1.19 13.90 -18.80
C LYS A 255 -2.42 14.17 -17.93
N ARG A 256 -2.93 13.17 -17.20
CA ARG A 256 -4.09 13.33 -16.31
C ARG A 256 -3.82 14.31 -15.18
N ILE A 257 -2.64 14.25 -14.56
CA ILE A 257 -2.26 15.24 -13.53
C ILE A 257 -2.13 16.62 -14.14
N GLY A 258 -1.52 16.73 -15.33
CA GLY A 258 -1.39 18.02 -15.99
C GLY A 258 -2.73 18.66 -16.35
N GLN A 259 -3.72 17.84 -16.75
CA GLN A 259 -5.09 18.31 -16.98
C GLN A 259 -5.78 18.75 -15.68
N ARG A 260 -5.52 18.08 -14.55
CA ARG A 260 -6.14 18.42 -13.25
C ARG A 260 -5.64 19.76 -12.71
N GLU A 261 -4.34 20.03 -12.85
CA GLU A 261 -3.67 21.22 -12.31
C GLU A 261 -3.54 22.36 -13.34
N ASP A 262 -4.01 22.15 -14.57
CA ASP A 262 -3.82 23.07 -15.70
C ASP A 262 -2.32 23.41 -15.96
N ASP A 263 -1.44 22.42 -15.76
CA ASP A 263 0.01 22.55 -15.94
C ASP A 263 0.63 21.23 -16.42
N GLN A 264 1.18 21.23 -17.63
CA GLN A 264 1.77 20.05 -18.28
C GLN A 264 2.93 19.42 -17.49
N TYR A 265 3.59 20.17 -16.61
CA TYR A 265 4.68 19.72 -15.75
C TYR A 265 4.26 19.45 -14.30
N ALA A 266 2.97 19.55 -13.97
CA ALA A 266 2.47 19.32 -12.60
C ALA A 266 2.86 17.96 -12.03
N ALA A 267 2.92 16.92 -12.86
CA ALA A 267 3.34 15.58 -12.43
C ALA A 267 4.77 15.56 -11.86
N LEU A 268 5.68 16.39 -12.40
CA LEU A 268 7.06 16.49 -11.90
C LEU A 268 7.13 17.14 -10.51
N LYS A 269 6.15 17.97 -10.13
CA LYS A 269 6.10 18.61 -8.81
C LYS A 269 5.74 17.62 -7.70
N ILE A 270 4.90 16.62 -8.02
CA ILE A 270 4.46 15.60 -7.05
C ILE A 270 5.30 14.33 -7.08
N LEU A 271 6.07 14.12 -8.16
CA LEU A 271 6.95 12.96 -8.34
C LEU A 271 8.27 13.18 -7.61
N HIS A 272 8.61 12.27 -6.70
CA HIS A 272 9.88 12.27 -5.99
C HIS A 272 10.62 10.95 -6.23
N VAL A 273 11.74 11.00 -6.93
CA VAL A 273 12.57 9.81 -7.17
C VAL A 273 13.65 9.73 -6.10
N ARG A 274 13.49 8.83 -5.13
CA ARG A 274 14.39 8.78 -3.96
C ARG A 274 15.72 8.11 -4.24
N ASN A 275 15.69 7.03 -5.02
CA ASN A 275 16.88 6.24 -5.33
C ASN A 275 16.71 5.65 -6.72
N VAL A 276 17.77 5.72 -7.52
CA VAL A 276 17.90 4.93 -8.73
C VAL A 276 18.94 3.85 -8.48
N VAL A 277 18.50 2.60 -8.47
CA VAL A 277 19.37 1.45 -8.25
C VAL A 277 19.78 0.89 -9.59
N LEU A 278 21.03 1.10 -9.98
CA LEU A 278 21.61 0.54 -11.20
C LEU A 278 22.19 -0.84 -10.93
N PHE A 279 21.68 -1.86 -11.61
CA PHE A 279 22.28 -3.18 -11.61
C PHE A 279 23.32 -3.29 -12.73
N HIS A 280 24.59 -3.37 -12.35
CA HIS A 280 25.62 -3.89 -13.25
C HIS A 280 25.57 -5.42 -13.29
N SER A 281 26.00 -6.01 -14.42
CA SER A 281 26.09 -7.46 -14.61
C SER A 281 26.96 -8.17 -13.55
N SER A 282 27.72 -7.41 -12.76
CA SER A 282 28.63 -7.86 -11.71
C SER A 282 28.11 -7.57 -10.30
N ARG A 283 26.91 -8.06 -9.91
CA ARG A 283 26.36 -8.18 -8.52
C ARG A 283 26.40 -6.96 -7.57
N ASN A 284 26.98 -5.85 -7.94
CA ASN A 284 27.12 -4.66 -7.08
C ASN A 284 25.91 -3.76 -7.30
N ILE A 285 25.16 -3.56 -6.21
CA ILE A 285 24.03 -2.65 -6.14
C ILE A 285 24.61 -1.26 -5.81
N TRP A 286 24.49 -0.32 -6.75
CA TRP A 286 24.82 1.07 -6.48
C TRP A 286 23.55 1.81 -6.07
N VAL A 287 23.50 2.26 -4.81
CA VAL A 287 22.45 3.14 -4.32
C VAL A 287 23.06 4.52 -4.13
N GLY A 288 22.73 5.44 -5.03
CA GLY A 288 23.20 6.81 -4.95
C GLY A 288 22.10 7.74 -4.43
N PRO A 289 22.27 8.38 -3.25
CA PRO A 289 21.26 9.29 -2.68
C PRO A 289 21.08 10.59 -3.49
N GLU A 290 21.99 10.90 -4.40
CA GLU A 290 22.03 12.15 -5.18
C GLU A 290 21.48 12.02 -6.61
N TRP A 291 20.93 10.86 -6.98
CA TRP A 291 20.66 10.52 -8.38
C TRP A 291 19.28 11.00 -8.87
N ASN A 292 18.56 11.73 -8.03
CA ASN A 292 17.25 12.28 -8.37
C ASN A 292 17.36 13.37 -9.44
N GLY A 293 18.36 14.26 -9.34
CA GLY A 293 18.53 15.40 -10.26
C GLY A 293 18.61 14.98 -11.73
N PRO A 294 19.61 14.17 -12.12
CA PRO A 294 19.79 13.80 -13.53
C PRO A 294 18.64 12.98 -14.11
N PHE A 295 17.98 12.15 -13.29
CA PHE A 295 16.79 11.40 -13.74
C PHE A 295 15.62 12.35 -14.02
N MET A 296 15.36 13.29 -13.11
CA MET A 296 14.27 14.26 -13.25
C MET A 296 14.54 15.28 -14.36
N GLU A 297 15.79 15.69 -14.57
CA GLU A 297 16.21 16.53 -15.70
C GLU A 297 15.95 15.83 -17.03
N ALA A 298 16.44 14.59 -17.19
CA ALA A 298 16.16 13.80 -18.40
C ALA A 298 14.65 13.62 -18.63
N LEU A 299 13.88 13.33 -17.58
CA LEU A 299 12.42 13.21 -17.69
C LEU A 299 11.76 14.52 -18.14
N LYS A 300 12.25 15.67 -17.65
CA LYS A 300 11.77 16.99 -18.05
C LYS A 300 12.08 17.29 -19.52
N ASP A 301 13.27 16.94 -19.99
CA ASP A 301 13.69 17.15 -21.37
C ASP A 301 12.85 16.31 -22.34
N ILE A 302 12.62 15.03 -21.99
CA ILE A 302 11.75 14.12 -22.76
C ILE A 302 10.31 14.66 -22.82
N MET A 303 9.80 15.22 -21.73
CA MET A 303 8.50 15.87 -21.73
C MET A 303 8.47 17.12 -22.61
N ALA A 304 9.51 17.97 -22.56
CA ALA A 304 9.61 19.17 -23.39
C ALA A 304 9.63 18.82 -24.89
N GLU A 305 10.35 17.76 -25.26
CA GLU A 305 10.35 17.22 -26.62
C GLU A 305 8.94 16.74 -27.06
N ASP A 306 8.27 15.91 -26.25
CA ASP A 306 6.95 15.36 -26.59
C ASP A 306 5.84 16.44 -26.69
N TYR A 307 5.96 17.53 -25.93
CA TYR A 307 5.03 18.67 -26.01
C TYR A 307 5.39 19.70 -27.09
N GLY A 308 6.50 19.53 -27.80
CA GLY A 308 6.95 20.46 -28.84
C GLY A 308 7.45 21.80 -28.29
N HIS A 309 7.87 21.85 -27.02
CA HIS A 309 8.42 23.04 -26.36
C HIS A 309 9.94 23.13 -26.44
N LEU A 310 10.60 22.25 -27.20
CA LEU A 310 11.99 22.49 -27.56
C LEU A 310 12.04 23.79 -28.35
N GLU A 311 12.56 24.85 -27.73
CA GLU A 311 12.90 26.06 -28.46
C GLU A 311 13.74 25.64 -29.67
N PRO A 312 13.27 25.86 -30.90
CA PRO A 312 14.01 25.46 -32.07
C PRO A 312 15.28 26.31 -32.15
N GLY A 313 16.40 25.73 -31.74
CA GLY A 313 17.73 26.22 -32.06
C GLY A 313 18.34 27.21 -31.06
N ILE A 314 18.94 26.66 -29.99
CA ILE A 314 20.30 27.09 -29.64
C ILE A 314 21.21 26.04 -30.26
N GLU A 315 21.49 26.19 -31.55
CA GLU A 315 22.61 25.49 -32.17
C GLU A 315 23.86 25.85 -31.36
N SER A 316 24.37 24.86 -30.63
CA SER A 316 25.67 24.91 -29.97
C SER A 316 26.70 25.23 -31.05
N GLN A 317 27.08 26.51 -31.15
CA GLN A 317 28.26 26.93 -31.89
C GLN A 317 29.47 26.28 -31.22
N ALA A 318 29.90 25.17 -31.80
CA ALA A 318 31.18 24.53 -31.56
C ALA A 318 32.28 25.25 -32.35
#